data_AF-A0A536U1I5-F1
#
_entry.id   AF-A0A536U1I5-F1
#
_cell.length_a   1.000
_cell.length_b   1.000
_cell.length_c   1.000
_cell.angle_alpha   90.00
_cell.angle_beta   90.00
_cell.angle_gamma   90.00
#
_symmetry.space_group_name_H-M   'P 1'
#
loop_
_entity.id
_entity.type
_entity.pdbx_description
1 polymer ?
#
loop_
_entity_poly.entity_id
_entity_poly.type
_entity_poly.pdbx_seq_one_letter_code
_entity_poly.pdbx_strand_id
1 'polypeptide(L)'
;SYHAIIACVASGTGIALAPRSVLETIRGTREVSVYPLAANQGKVTTSFVWRRGEASFPLRAFRDELAVFRKPRNFRGAASAA
;
A
#
# COMPACT_ATOMS: atom_id res chain seq x y z
N SER A 1 -9.60 -4.65 10.17
CA SER A 1 -8.39 -3.79 10.15
C SER A 1 -7.19 -4.60 9.68
N TYR A 2 -6.22 -3.98 9.02
CA TYR A 2 -5.00 -4.68 8.56
C TYR A 2 -4.14 -5.24 9.71
N HIS A 3 -4.08 -4.58 10.86
CA HIS A 3 -3.34 -5.08 12.02
C HIS A 3 -3.84 -6.47 12.47
N ALA A 4 -5.16 -6.66 12.54
CA ALA A 4 -5.75 -7.95 12.91
C ALA A 4 -5.50 -9.02 11.84
N ILE A 5 -5.60 -8.67 10.56
CA ILE A 5 -5.31 -9.59 9.44
C ILE A 5 -3.87 -10.09 9.56
N ILE A 6 -2.90 -9.18 9.75
CA ILE A 6 -1.49 -9.56 9.87
C ILE A 6 -1.23 -10.39 11.13
N ALA A 7 -1.86 -10.06 12.27
CA ALA A 7 -1.72 -10.85 13.49
C ALA A 7 -2.23 -12.30 13.29
N CYS A 8 -3.36 -12.49 12.60
CA CYS A 8 -3.89 -13.82 12.31
C CYS A 8 -3.01 -14.62 11.31
N VAL A 9 -2.36 -13.94 10.36
CA VAL A 9 -1.39 -14.60 9.47
C VAL A 9 -0.13 -14.99 10.25
N ALA A 10 0.38 -14.10 11.11
CA ALA A 10 1.54 -14.38 11.97
C ALA A 10 1.27 -15.53 12.95
N SER A 11 0.04 -15.68 13.45
CA SER A 11 -0.35 -16.82 14.29
C SER A 11 -0.54 -18.14 13.52
N GLY A 12 -0.28 -18.17 12.21
CA GLY A 12 -0.39 -19.37 11.38
C GLY A 12 -1.82 -19.75 10.99
N THR A 13 -2.79 -18.84 11.15
CA THR A 13 -4.21 -19.13 10.91
C THR A 13 -4.60 -19.01 9.41
N GLY A 14 -3.68 -18.59 8.53
CA GLY A 14 -3.91 -18.59 7.08
C GLY A 14 -2.98 -17.67 6.30
N ILE A 15 -3.42 -17.26 5.11
CA ILE A 15 -2.75 -16.30 4.23
C ILE A 15 -3.65 -15.11 3.93
N ALA A 16 -3.06 -13.96 3.59
CA ALA A 16 -3.80 -12.77 3.22
C ALA A 16 -3.14 -12.02 2.05
N LEU A 17 -3.96 -11.28 1.30
CA LEU A 17 -3.51 -10.28 0.33
C LEU A 17 -3.55 -8.90 0.98
N ALA A 18 -2.45 -8.16 0.91
CA ALA A 18 -2.36 -6.81 1.44
C ALA A 18 -1.52 -5.91 0.53
N PRO A 19 -1.84 -4.60 0.45
CA PRO A 19 -0.96 -3.64 -0.23
C PRO A 19 0.41 -3.59 0.44
N ARG A 20 1.47 -3.48 -0.37
CA ARG A 20 2.85 -3.37 0.15
C ARG A 20 3.04 -2.18 1.09
N SER A 21 2.40 -1.04 0.81
CA SER A 21 2.45 0.14 1.69
C SER A 21 1.90 -0.12 3.08
N VAL A 22 0.92 -1.03 3.22
CA VAL A 22 0.40 -1.45 4.52
C VAL A 22 1.41 -2.33 5.24
N LEU A 23 2.00 -3.29 4.53
CA LEU A 23 3.03 -4.18 5.09
C LEU A 23 4.25 -3.39 5.59
N GLU A 24 4.65 -2.32 4.90
CA GLU A 24 5.74 -1.42 5.31
C GLU A 24 5.45 -0.63 6.60
N THR A 25 4.19 -0.48 7.01
CA THR A 25 3.80 0.32 8.18
C THR A 25 3.53 -0.51 9.43
N ILE A 26 3.29 -1.81 9.29
CA ILE A 26 2.92 -2.70 10.40
C ILE A 26 4.16 -3.41 10.95
N ARG A 27 4.37 -3.33 12.28
CA ARG A 27 5.53 -3.97 12.94
C ARG A 27 5.54 -5.50 12.81
N GLY A 28 4.36 -6.13 12.85
CA GLY A 28 4.19 -7.59 12.73
C GLY A 28 4.56 -8.17 11.36
N THR A 29 4.84 -7.34 10.36
CA THR A 29 5.23 -7.82 9.02
C THR A 29 6.53 -8.62 9.01
N ARG A 30 7.39 -8.45 10.02
CA ARG A 30 8.63 -9.23 10.15
C ARG A 30 8.40 -10.71 10.52
N GLU A 31 7.21 -11.04 11.02
CA GLU A 31 6.85 -12.39 11.48
C GLU A 31 6.11 -13.19 10.39
N VAL A 32 5.94 -12.63 9.20
CA VAL A 32 5.24 -13.28 8.08
C VAL A 32 6.10 -13.28 6.82
N SER A 33 5.97 -14.33 6.03
CA SER A 33 6.57 -14.38 4.69
C SER A 33 5.71 -13.59 3.70
N VAL A 34 6.33 -12.77 2.85
CA VAL A 34 5.63 -11.92 1.87
C VAL A 34 6.03 -12.29 0.46
N TYR A 35 5.03 -12.60 -0.38
CA TYR A 35 5.23 -12.99 -1.77
C TYR A 35 4.56 -11.98 -2.71
N PRO A 36 5.23 -11.50 -3.78
CA PRO A 36 4.62 -10.58 -4.72
C PRO A 36 3.61 -11.31 -5.63
N LEU A 37 2.49 -10.66 -5.91
CA LEU A 37 1.58 -11.08 -6.98
C LEU A 37 2.17 -10.76 -8.36
N ALA A 38 1.72 -11.50 -9.38
CA ALA A 38 2.09 -11.24 -10.78
C ALA A 38 1.82 -9.77 -11.15
N ALA A 39 2.72 -9.17 -11.94
CA ALA A 39 2.84 -7.71 -12.07
C ALA A 39 1.56 -7.00 -12.57
N ASN A 40 0.71 -7.68 -13.32
CA ASN A 40 -0.59 -7.18 -13.78
C ASN A 40 -1.68 -7.29 -12.69
N GLN A 41 -1.65 -8.33 -11.87
CA GLN A 41 -2.66 -8.59 -10.82
C GLN A 41 -2.32 -7.96 -9.47
N GLY A 42 -1.07 -7.54 -9.26
CA GLY A 42 -0.56 -7.02 -7.99
C GLY A 42 -0.61 -5.49 -7.83
N LYS A 43 -1.22 -4.76 -8.77
CA LYS A 43 -1.28 -3.29 -8.75
C LYS A 43 -2.67 -2.82 -8.37
N VAL A 44 -2.74 -1.88 -7.43
CA VAL A 44 -3.97 -1.20 -7.02
C VAL A 44 -3.77 0.32 -7.10
N THR A 45 -4.75 1.02 -7.67
CA THR A 45 -4.73 2.48 -7.79
C THR A 45 -5.43 3.10 -6.60
N THR A 46 -4.70 3.91 -5.81
CA THR A 46 -5.30 4.76 -4.78
C THR A 46 -5.77 6.06 -5.41
N SER A 47 -7.09 6.26 -5.48
CA SER A 47 -7.70 7.45 -6.05
C SER A 47 -7.93 8.53 -4.99
N PHE A 48 -7.57 9.76 -5.32
CA PHE A 48 -7.97 10.94 -4.56
C PHE A 48 -9.26 11.51 -5.14
N VAL A 49 -10.33 11.58 -4.33
CA VAL A 49 -11.69 11.93 -4.79
C VAL A 49 -12.27 13.09 -3.97
N TRP A 50 -13.04 13.95 -4.63
CA TRP A 50 -13.74 15.09 -4.01
C TRP A 50 -15.06 15.38 -4.74
N ARG A 51 -15.94 16.18 -4.14
CA ARG A 51 -17.23 16.53 -4.75
C ARG A 51 -17.04 17.50 -5.93
N ARG A 52 -17.85 17.34 -6.96
CA ARG A 52 -17.88 18.29 -8.09
C ARG A 52 -18.22 19.69 -7.58
N GLY A 53 -17.44 20.69 -8.02
CA GLY A 53 -17.61 22.09 -7.61
C GLY A 53 -16.88 22.47 -6.32
N GLU A 54 -16.31 21.52 -5.58
CA GLU A 54 -15.46 21.81 -4.43
C GLU A 54 -14.14 22.46 -4.89
N ALA A 55 -13.87 23.66 -4.40
CA ALA A 55 -12.72 24.48 -4.82
C ALA A 55 -12.00 25.17 -3.64
N SER A 56 -12.19 24.66 -2.41
CA SER A 56 -11.54 25.22 -1.24
C SER A 56 -10.00 25.25 -1.36
N PHE A 57 -9.39 26.27 -0.75
CA PHE A 57 -7.94 26.43 -0.74
C PHE A 57 -7.18 25.18 -0.24
N PRO A 58 -7.61 24.49 0.84
CA PRO A 58 -6.94 23.27 1.29
C PRO A 58 -6.97 22.15 0.25
N LEU A 59 -8.10 21.95 -0.45
CA LEU A 59 -8.20 20.94 -1.51
C LEU A 59 -7.23 21.23 -2.66
N ARG A 60 -7.18 22.50 -3.08
CA ARG A 60 -6.26 22.94 -4.15
C ARG A 60 -4.81 22.70 -3.76
N ALA A 61 -4.42 23.18 -2.57
CA ALA A 61 -3.07 23.00 -2.05
C ALA A 61 -2.68 21.52 -1.96
N PHE A 62 -3.57 20.67 -1.44
CA PHE A 62 -3.29 19.24 -1.33
C PHE A 62 -3.21 18.53 -2.69
N ARG A 63 -4.03 18.93 -3.67
CA ARG A 63 -3.94 18.40 -5.03
C ARG A 63 -2.61 18.76 -5.70
N ASP A 64 -2.17 20.00 -5.52
CA ASP A 64 -0.93 20.50 -6.08
C ASP A 64 0.27 19.76 -5.44
N GLU A 65 0.22 19.52 -4.12
CA GLU A 65 1.22 18.72 -3.40
C GLU A 65 1.28 17.27 -3.90
N LEU A 66 0.13 16.61 -4.04
CA LEU A 66 0.06 15.23 -4.55
C LEU A 66 0.56 15.11 -6.00
N ALA A 67 0.39 16.13 -6.83
CA ALA A 67 0.92 16.13 -8.19
C ALA A 67 2.45 16.06 -8.22
N VAL A 68 3.12 16.68 -7.24
CA VAL A 68 4.58 16.60 -7.06
C VAL A 68 5.01 15.22 -6.54
N PHE A 69 4.26 14.64 -5.60
CA PHE A 69 4.57 13.34 -5.00
C PHE A 69 4.39 12.14 -5.95
N ARG A 70 3.68 12.29 -7.07
CA ARG A 70 3.33 11.20 -8.00
C ARG A 70 4.50 10.71 -8.88
N LYS A 71 5.72 10.65 -8.33
CA LYS A 71 6.86 9.98 -8.98
C LYS A 71 6.67 8.46 -8.81
N PRO A 72 6.67 7.65 -9.89
CA PRO A 72 6.54 6.20 -9.76
C PRO A 72 7.71 5.66 -8.95
N ARG A 73 7.44 5.13 -7.75
CA ARG A 73 8.41 4.37 -6.98
C ARG A 73 8.67 3.05 -7.71
N ASN A 74 9.71 3.00 -8.53
CA ASN A 74 10.22 1.74 -9.09
C ASN A 74 10.78 0.88 -7.96
N PHE A 75 9.99 -0.07 -7.48
CA PHE A 75 10.42 -1.01 -6.45
C PHE A 75 11.15 -2.17 -7.13
N ARG A 76 12.49 -2.17 -7.08
CA ARG A 76 13.28 -3.38 -7.40
C ARG A 76 12.99 -4.41 -6.32
N GLY A 77 12.57 -5.60 -6.72
CA GLY A 77 12.33 -6.70 -5.79
C GLY A 77 13.58 -6.97 -4.97
N ALA A 78 13.44 -6.95 -3.64
CA ALA A 78 14.33 -7.72 -2.78
C ALA A 78 14.03 -9.20 -3.07
N ALA A 79 14.67 -9.73 -4.10
CA ALA A 79 14.87 -11.17 -4.20
C ALA A 79 15.79 -11.55 -3.03
N SER A 80 15.23 -12.22 -2.03
CA SER A 80 16.03 -12.97 -1.07
C SER A 80 16.68 -14.10 -1.84
N ALA A 81 18.01 -14.14 -1.82
CA ALA A 81 18.76 -15.34 -2.11
C ALA A 81 18.26 -16.46 -1.20
N ALA A 82 18.16 -17.64 -1.80
CA ALA A 82 18.03 -18.93 -1.11
C ALA A 82 19.31 -19.25 -0.32
#